data_AF-A0A2B8AP13-F1
#
_entry.id   AF-A0A2B8AP13-F1
#
_cell.length_a   1.000
_cell.length_b   1.000
_cell.length_c   1.000
_cell.angle_alpha   90.00
_cell.angle_beta   90.00
_cell.angle_gamma   90.00
#
_symmetry.space_group_name_H-M   'P 1'
#
loop_
_entity.id
_entity.type
_entity.pdbx_description
1 polymer ?
#
loop_
_entity_poly.entity_id
_entity_poly.type
_entity_poly.pdbx_seq_one_letter_code
_entity_poly.pdbx_strand_id
1 'polypeptide(L)'
;MKPSLAERAHAAAVHVRRNIALSPYSPYRGEEHARTAVRLAAALGLDLDQITVAPDWLRRRTVPGEPVLATATCPNSGEKYVFLTRHPAYDTAFELLGPCPACTAHVPLATIRHLADLGNHLAHPPLTAEDIPHTDALPDTFARDEAHAPACRYGRTV
;
A
#
# COMPACT_ATOMS: atom_id res chain seq x y z
N MET A 1 12.23 -0.21 25.92
CA MET A 1 10.96 0.31 26.48
C MET A 1 10.09 0.76 25.30
N LYS A 2 8.82 0.35 25.20
CA LYS A 2 7.95 0.84 24.12
C LYS A 2 7.59 2.31 24.39
N PRO A 3 7.63 3.20 23.39
CA PRO A 3 7.26 4.60 23.59
C PRO A 3 5.79 4.72 24.03
N SER A 4 5.50 5.71 24.85
CA SER A 4 4.15 6.06 25.30
C SER A 4 3.27 6.49 24.12
N LEU A 5 1.94 6.47 24.33
CA LEU A 5 1.00 6.96 23.33
C LEU A 5 1.25 8.43 22.96
N ALA A 6 1.60 9.27 23.94
CA ALA A 6 1.89 10.68 23.72
C ALA A 6 3.14 10.88 22.85
N GLU A 7 4.21 10.13 23.11
CA GLU A 7 5.44 10.19 22.31
C GLU A 7 5.19 9.73 20.86
N ARG A 8 4.43 8.65 20.67
CA ARG A 8 4.07 8.16 19.33
C ARG A 8 3.21 9.16 18.57
N ALA A 9 2.21 9.77 19.23
CA ALA A 9 1.36 10.79 18.63
C ALA A 9 2.16 12.04 18.25
N HIS A 10 3.07 12.48 19.13
CA HIS A 10 3.95 13.62 18.86
C HIS A 10 4.89 13.34 17.67
N ALA A 11 5.52 12.16 17.64
CA ALA A 11 6.40 11.75 16.55
C ALA A 11 5.66 11.73 15.20
N ALA A 12 4.43 11.20 15.16
CA ALA A 12 3.60 11.23 13.97
C ALA A 12 3.27 12.66 13.50
N ALA A 13 2.90 13.56 14.43
CA ALA A 13 2.61 14.95 14.11
C ALA A 13 3.85 15.72 13.60
N VAL A 14 5.03 15.45 14.17
CA VAL A 14 6.30 15.99 13.68
C VAL A 14 6.63 15.45 12.29
N HIS A 15 6.44 14.16 12.06
CA HIS A 15 6.68 13.52 10.76
C HIS A 15 5.82 14.16 9.65
N VAL A 16 4.53 14.38 9.90
CA VAL A 16 3.62 15.04 8.94
C VAL A 16 4.10 16.46 8.64
N ARG A 17 4.32 17.29 9.67
CA ARG A 17 4.80 18.68 9.47
C ARG A 17 6.11 18.75 8.69
N ARG A 18 7.06 17.85 9.01
CA ARG A 18 8.36 17.78 8.32
C ARG A 18 8.21 17.43 6.84
N ASN A 19 7.39 16.43 6.51
CA ASN A 19 7.19 16.02 5.11
C ASN A 19 6.45 17.08 4.30
N ILE A 20 5.48 17.79 4.88
CA ILE A 20 4.83 18.93 4.24
C ILE A 20 5.87 19.99 3.87
N ALA A 21 6.78 20.31 4.79
CA ALA A 21 7.81 21.33 4.59
C ALA A 21 8.90 20.93 3.59
N LEU A 22 9.25 19.64 3.53
CA LEU A 22 10.39 19.14 2.74
C LEU A 22 9.99 18.44 1.43
N SER A 23 8.69 18.27 1.16
CA SER A 23 8.22 17.49 0.01
C SER A 23 8.67 18.11 -1.32
N PRO A 24 9.31 17.33 -2.21
CA PRO A 24 9.64 17.79 -3.56
C PRO A 24 8.41 17.82 -4.49
N TYR A 25 7.26 17.30 -4.04
CA TYR A 25 6.05 17.11 -4.86
C TYR A 25 4.93 18.11 -4.53
N SER A 26 5.24 19.17 -3.78
CA SER A 26 4.32 20.13 -3.13
C SER A 26 3.95 19.78 -1.68
N PRO A 27 3.53 20.78 -0.87
CA PRO A 27 3.06 20.57 0.51
C PRO A 27 1.88 19.60 0.62
N TYR A 28 0.92 19.66 -0.32
CA TYR A 28 -0.25 18.79 -0.33
C TYR A 28 0.15 17.32 -0.50
N ARG A 29 1.05 17.03 -1.46
CA ARG A 29 1.56 15.67 -1.69
C ARG A 29 2.44 15.20 -0.52
N GLY A 30 3.17 16.13 0.10
CA GLY A 30 3.93 15.86 1.33
C GLY A 30 3.03 15.41 2.48
N GLU A 31 1.87 16.05 2.63
CA GLU A 31 0.87 15.63 3.61
C GLU A 31 0.30 14.24 3.30
N GLU A 32 -0.10 13.99 2.05
CA GLU A 32 -0.65 12.69 1.61
C GLU A 32 0.33 11.54 1.86
N HIS A 33 1.60 11.73 1.49
CA HIS A 33 2.66 10.74 1.71
C HIS A 33 2.87 10.46 3.21
N ALA A 34 2.98 11.52 4.02
CA ALA A 34 3.23 11.38 5.44
C ALA A 34 2.05 10.73 6.18
N ARG A 35 0.82 11.11 5.85
CA ARG A 35 -0.39 10.49 6.41
C ARG A 35 -0.51 9.03 6.01
N THR A 36 -0.15 8.70 4.76
CA THR A 36 -0.08 7.31 4.28
C THR A 36 0.89 6.50 5.13
N ALA A 37 2.11 7.01 5.34
CA ALA A 37 3.12 6.34 6.16
C ALA A 37 2.65 6.11 7.60
N VAL A 38 2.09 7.15 8.24
CA VAL A 38 1.55 7.06 9.61
C VAL A 38 0.41 6.05 9.71
N ARG A 39 -0.53 6.06 8.76
CA ARG A 39 -1.66 5.13 8.73
C ARG A 39 -1.21 3.70 8.55
N LEU A 40 -0.27 3.44 7.64
CA LEU A 40 0.25 2.08 7.42
C LEU A 40 1.04 1.58 8.63
N ALA A 41 1.92 2.43 9.20
CA ALA A 41 2.66 2.11 10.41
C ALA A 41 1.71 1.73 11.57
N ALA A 42 0.63 2.50 11.76
CA ALA A 42 -0.39 2.21 12.75
C ALA A 42 -1.14 0.90 12.47
N ALA A 43 -1.54 0.65 11.21
CA ALA A 43 -2.27 -0.54 10.81
C ALA A 43 -1.45 -1.83 11.01
N LEU A 44 -0.14 -1.78 10.77
CA LEU A 44 0.78 -2.92 10.87
C LEU A 44 1.49 -3.03 12.22
N GLY A 45 1.34 -2.03 13.11
CA GLY A 45 2.07 -1.99 14.38
C GLY A 45 3.59 -1.80 14.21
N LEU A 46 4.00 -1.10 13.16
CA LEU A 46 5.39 -0.79 12.81
C LEU A 46 5.76 0.64 13.24
N ASP A 47 7.05 0.91 13.34
CA ASP A 47 7.60 2.25 13.48
C ASP A 47 7.72 2.94 12.11
N LEU A 48 7.76 4.27 12.11
CA LEU A 48 7.77 5.06 10.88
C LEU A 48 9.05 4.91 10.04
N ASP A 49 10.16 4.53 10.65
CA ASP A 49 11.43 4.27 9.95
C ASP A 49 11.41 2.96 9.13
N GLN A 50 10.43 2.09 9.40
CA GLN A 50 10.18 0.86 8.65
C GLN A 50 9.25 1.07 7.46
N ILE A 51 8.70 2.28 7.29
CA ILE A 51 7.80 2.63 6.20
C ILE A 51 8.47 3.64 5.27
N THR A 52 8.52 3.33 3.98
CA THR A 52 8.88 4.29 2.93
C THR A 52 7.68 4.53 2.03
N VAL A 53 7.58 5.73 1.46
CA VAL A 53 6.48 6.13 0.58
C VAL A 53 7.00 6.81 -0.67
N ALA A 54 6.34 6.56 -1.80
CA ALA A 54 6.66 7.16 -3.08
C ALA A 54 5.38 7.34 -3.92
N PRO A 55 5.36 8.31 -4.86
CA PRO A 55 4.29 8.38 -5.84
C PRO A 55 4.20 7.09 -6.67
N ASP A 56 2.98 6.67 -7.01
CA ASP A 56 2.76 5.67 -8.05
C ASP A 56 2.63 6.37 -9.42
N TRP A 57 3.72 6.34 -10.20
CA TRP A 57 3.72 6.91 -11.55
C TRP A 57 3.04 6.02 -12.58
N LEU A 58 2.91 4.72 -12.28
CA LEU A 58 2.29 3.75 -13.17
C LEU A 58 0.77 3.89 -13.11
N ARG A 59 0.21 3.92 -11.90
CA ARG A 59 -1.25 3.95 -11.67
C ARG A 59 -1.83 5.35 -11.59
N ARG A 60 -1.16 6.33 -12.22
CA ARG A 60 -1.48 7.75 -12.07
C ARG A 60 -2.80 8.07 -12.76
N ARG A 61 -3.92 7.90 -12.03
CA ARG A 61 -5.26 8.24 -12.52
C ARG A 61 -5.46 9.75 -12.65
N THR A 62 -6.26 10.14 -13.63
CA THR A 62 -6.76 11.51 -13.83
C THR A 62 -7.79 11.89 -12.74
N VAL A 63 -7.30 12.29 -11.56
CA VAL A 63 -7.96 13.11 -10.51
C VAL A 63 -9.19 12.50 -9.77
N PRO A 64 -9.34 12.67 -8.44
CA PRO A 64 -8.45 13.32 -7.47
C PRO A 64 -7.59 12.35 -6.62
N GLY A 65 -6.34 12.78 -6.40
CA GLY A 65 -5.30 12.06 -5.66
C GLY A 65 -4.51 11.12 -6.56
N GLU A 66 -3.20 11.34 -6.73
CA GLU A 66 -2.37 10.34 -7.40
C GLU A 66 -2.00 9.26 -6.38
N PRO A 67 -2.08 7.96 -6.73
CA PRO A 67 -1.87 6.91 -5.77
C PRO A 67 -0.46 6.95 -5.15
N VAL A 68 -0.36 6.44 -3.94
CA VAL A 68 0.91 6.36 -3.21
C VAL A 68 1.25 4.91 -2.98
N LEU A 69 2.48 4.54 -3.32
CA LEU A 69 3.09 3.28 -2.92
C LEU A 69 3.71 3.47 -1.54
N ALA A 70 3.35 2.58 -0.62
CA ALA A 70 3.94 2.51 0.71
C ALA A 70 4.60 1.15 0.87
N THR A 71 5.89 1.12 1.20
CA THR A 71 6.63 -0.12 1.44
C THR A 71 6.86 -0.28 2.93
N ALA A 72 6.38 -1.36 3.51
CA ALA A 72 6.73 -1.77 4.86
C ALA A 72 7.89 -2.76 4.81
N THR A 73 8.91 -2.52 5.65
CA THR A 73 10.04 -3.44 5.82
C THR A 73 9.93 -4.13 7.17
N CYS A 74 9.86 -5.46 7.18
CA CYS A 74 9.85 -6.23 8.41
C CYS A 74 11.19 -6.04 9.15
N PRO A 75 11.20 -5.58 10.42
CA PRO A 75 12.44 -5.27 11.14
C PRO A 75 13.31 -6.51 11.40
N ASN A 76 12.70 -7.69 11.50
CA ASN A 76 13.41 -8.93 11.85
C ASN A 76 13.92 -9.70 10.62
N SER A 77 13.16 -9.72 9.52
CA SER A 77 13.50 -10.47 8.31
C SER A 77 14.04 -9.60 7.18
N GLY A 78 13.82 -8.28 7.22
CA GLY A 78 14.10 -7.38 6.10
C GLY A 78 13.15 -7.55 4.91
N GLU A 79 12.16 -8.44 5.02
CA GLU A 79 11.16 -8.68 3.98
C GLU A 79 10.33 -7.42 3.72
N LYS A 80 9.98 -7.18 2.46
CA LYS A 80 9.28 -5.98 2.03
C LYS A 80 7.90 -6.32 1.51
N TYR A 81 6.93 -5.55 2.00
CA TYR A 81 5.54 -5.62 1.55
C TYR A 81 5.17 -4.26 0.96
N VAL A 82 4.67 -4.27 -0.27
CA VAL A 82 4.30 -3.04 -0.99
C VAL A 82 2.79 -2.90 -0.97
N PHE A 83 2.33 -1.73 -0.57
CA PHE A 83 0.93 -1.37 -0.46
C PHE A 83 0.62 -0.20 -1.37
N LEU A 84 -0.55 -0.22 -1.98
CA LEU A 84 -1.12 0.88 -2.73
C LEU A 84 -2.20 1.56 -1.88
N THR A 85 -2.13 2.88 -1.77
CA THR A 85 -3.30 3.69 -1.38
C THR A 85 -3.79 4.45 -2.60
N ARG A 86 -5.01 4.11 -3.04
CA ARG A 86 -5.63 4.73 -4.22
C ARG A 86 -5.98 6.18 -3.98
N HIS A 87 -6.47 6.48 -2.78
CA HIS A 87 -6.97 7.80 -2.43
C HIS A 87 -6.39 8.20 -1.07
N PRO A 88 -5.13 8.68 -1.02
CA PRO A 88 -4.43 8.98 0.23
C PRO A 88 -5.12 10.07 1.06
N ALA A 89 -5.92 10.93 0.44
CA ALA A 89 -6.75 11.93 1.11
C ALA A 89 -7.90 11.33 1.96
N TYR A 90 -8.27 10.07 1.74
CA TYR A 90 -9.39 9.40 2.43
C TYR A 90 -8.90 8.21 3.26
N ASP A 91 -9.64 7.87 4.31
CA ASP A 91 -9.36 6.70 5.14
C ASP A 91 -9.84 5.40 4.46
N THR A 92 -9.20 5.08 3.34
CA THR A 92 -9.44 3.86 2.55
C THR A 92 -8.48 2.75 2.95
N ALA A 93 -8.90 1.50 2.76
CA ALA A 93 -8.04 0.35 2.99
C ALA A 93 -6.83 0.37 2.03
N PHE A 94 -5.73 -0.24 2.48
CA PHE A 94 -4.56 -0.45 1.63
C PHE A 94 -4.77 -1.66 0.73
N GLU A 95 -4.20 -1.63 -0.46
CA GLU A 95 -4.12 -2.79 -1.34
C GLU A 95 -2.72 -3.39 -1.27
N LEU A 96 -2.58 -4.61 -0.78
CA LEU A 96 -1.33 -5.34 -0.81
C LEU A 96 -1.02 -5.72 -2.26
N LEU A 97 0.15 -5.31 -2.75
CA LEU A 97 0.62 -5.65 -4.08
C LEU A 97 1.46 -6.93 -4.02
N GLY A 98 1.20 -7.82 -4.98
CA GLY A 98 1.98 -9.03 -5.17
C GLY A 98 1.94 -9.50 -6.62
N PRO A 99 2.74 -10.52 -6.97
CA PRO A 99 2.87 -10.98 -8.35
C PRO A 99 1.55 -11.58 -8.85
N CYS A 100 1.06 -11.07 -9.97
CA CYS A 100 0.00 -11.72 -10.73
C CYS A 100 0.49 -13.10 -11.22
N PRO A 101 -0.22 -14.21 -10.97
CA PRO A 101 0.25 -15.54 -11.38
C PRO A 101 0.23 -15.76 -12.90
N ALA A 102 -0.41 -14.89 -13.70
CA ALA A 102 -0.38 -14.98 -15.16
C ALA A 102 0.70 -14.10 -15.81
N CYS A 103 0.90 -12.88 -15.33
CA CYS A 103 1.81 -11.91 -15.96
C CYS A 103 2.97 -11.47 -15.07
N THR A 104 3.04 -11.95 -13.83
CA THR A 104 4.05 -11.64 -12.79
C THR A 104 4.11 -10.17 -12.34
N ALA A 105 3.37 -9.28 -13.00
CA ALA A 105 3.28 -7.88 -12.59
C ALA A 105 2.75 -7.74 -11.16
N HIS A 106 3.27 -6.79 -10.41
CA HIS A 106 2.80 -6.50 -9.06
C HIS A 106 1.46 -5.77 -9.11
N VAL A 107 0.40 -6.45 -8.70
CA VAL A 107 -1.00 -5.99 -8.76
C VAL A 107 -1.69 -6.20 -7.40
N PRO A 108 -2.83 -5.55 -7.12
CA PRO A 108 -3.58 -5.70 -5.88
C PRO A 108 -4.08 -7.12 -5.63
N LEU A 109 -3.56 -7.83 -4.63
CA LEU A 109 -3.96 -9.20 -4.30
C LEU A 109 -4.84 -9.30 -3.05
N ALA A 110 -4.80 -8.31 -2.17
CA ALA A 110 -5.61 -8.30 -0.95
C ALA A 110 -5.90 -6.87 -0.48
N THR A 111 -7.02 -6.70 0.20
CA THR A 111 -7.37 -5.46 0.90
C THR A 111 -6.97 -5.57 2.37
N ILE A 112 -6.20 -4.60 2.87
CA ILE A 112 -5.60 -4.59 4.20
C ILE A 112 -6.06 -3.34 4.95
N ARG A 113 -6.83 -3.53 6.02
CA ARG A 113 -7.23 -2.45 6.96
C ARG A 113 -6.44 -2.54 8.25
N HIS A 114 -6.12 -3.76 8.68
CA HIS A 114 -5.44 -4.06 9.94
C HIS A 114 -4.43 -5.19 9.76
N LEU A 115 -3.49 -5.34 10.70
CA LEU A 115 -2.48 -6.40 10.69
C LEU A 115 -3.06 -7.82 10.57
N ALA A 116 -4.26 -8.06 11.10
CA ALA A 116 -4.94 -9.35 10.99
C ALA A 116 -5.28 -9.72 9.53
N ASP A 117 -5.61 -8.75 8.68
CA ASP A 117 -5.91 -8.99 7.27
C ASP A 117 -4.64 -9.46 6.54
N LEU A 118 -3.50 -8.86 6.87
CA LEU A 118 -2.19 -9.31 6.35
C LEU A 118 -1.88 -10.72 6.83
N GLY A 119 -2.12 -11.02 8.12
CA GLY A 119 -1.95 -12.37 8.66
C GLY A 119 -2.82 -13.41 7.94
N ASN A 120 -4.09 -13.08 7.67
CA ASN A 120 -4.99 -13.94 6.90
C ASN A 120 -4.46 -14.18 5.49
N HIS A 121 -3.97 -13.14 4.80
CA HIS A 121 -3.38 -13.30 3.48
C HIS A 121 -2.12 -14.18 3.49
N LEU A 122 -1.18 -13.92 4.42
CA LEU A 122 0.10 -14.64 4.50
C LEU A 122 -0.04 -16.09 4.97
N ALA A 123 -1.12 -16.43 5.67
CA ALA A 123 -1.41 -17.82 6.06
C ALA A 123 -1.79 -18.71 4.86
N HIS A 124 -2.11 -18.11 3.72
CA HIS A 124 -2.39 -18.83 2.48
C HIS A 124 -1.17 -18.75 1.54
N PRO A 125 -0.84 -19.83 0.82
CA PRO A 125 0.22 -19.79 -0.19
C PRO A 125 -0.08 -18.71 -1.24
N PRO A 126 0.94 -18.21 -1.98
CA PRO A 126 0.73 -17.24 -3.05
C PRO A 126 -0.36 -17.72 -4.01
N LEU A 127 -1.26 -16.81 -4.38
CA LEU A 127 -2.36 -17.13 -5.29
C LEU A 127 -1.82 -17.75 -6.57
N THR A 128 -2.31 -18.94 -6.89
CA THR A 128 -2.06 -19.62 -8.16
C THR A 128 -3.01 -19.09 -9.23
N ALA A 129 -2.73 -19.46 -10.48
CA ALA A 129 -3.55 -19.04 -11.60
C ALA A 129 -4.95 -19.69 -11.53
N GLU A 130 -5.06 -20.83 -10.85
CA GLU A 130 -6.28 -21.58 -10.60
C GLU A 130 -7.13 -20.95 -9.48
N ASP A 131 -6.52 -20.24 -8.53
CA ASP A 131 -7.22 -19.64 -7.39
C ASP A 131 -8.04 -18.39 -7.80
N ILE A 132 -7.49 -17.58 -8.71
CA ILE A 132 -8.05 -16.25 -9.05
C ILE A 132 -9.52 -16.26 -9.53
N PRO A 133 -9.96 -17.16 -10.43
CA PRO A 133 -11.35 -17.18 -10.89
C PRO A 133 -12.37 -17.52 -9.79
N HIS A 134 -11.91 -18.04 -8.66
CA HIS A 134 -12.74 -18.56 -7.57
C HIS A 134 -12.66 -17.73 -6.29
N THR A 135 -11.83 -16.69 -6.27
CA THR A 135 -11.67 -15.84 -5.09
C THR A 135 -12.55 -14.60 -5.18
N ASP A 136 -13.65 -14.59 -4.42
CA ASP A 136 -14.38 -13.36 -4.07
C ASP A 136 -13.52 -12.41 -3.20
N ALA A 137 -12.32 -12.83 -2.81
CA ALA A 137 -11.39 -12.13 -1.92
C ALA A 137 -10.46 -11.12 -2.63
N LEU A 138 -10.40 -11.11 -3.97
CA LEU A 138 -9.56 -10.17 -4.69
C LEU A 138 -10.13 -8.74 -4.62
N PRO A 139 -9.28 -7.71 -4.50
CA PRO A 139 -9.73 -6.32 -4.63
C PRO A 139 -10.46 -6.07 -5.94
N ASP A 140 -11.48 -5.20 -5.91
CA ASP A 140 -12.24 -4.77 -7.09
C ASP A 140 -11.37 -4.15 -8.20
N THR A 141 -10.17 -3.70 -7.82
CA THR A 141 -9.14 -3.14 -8.69
C THR A 141 -8.31 -4.17 -9.44
N PHE A 142 -8.20 -5.40 -8.95
CA PHE A 142 -7.25 -6.39 -9.47
C PHE A 142 -7.33 -6.52 -11.00
N ALA A 143 -8.53 -6.75 -11.55
CA ALA A 143 -8.71 -6.97 -12.99
C ALA A 143 -8.53 -5.69 -13.85
N ARG A 144 -8.54 -4.52 -13.23
CA ARG A 144 -8.41 -3.21 -13.89
C ARG A 144 -7.09 -2.52 -13.55
N ASP A 145 -6.18 -3.22 -12.90
CA ASP A 145 -4.91 -2.65 -12.49
C ASP A 145 -4.03 -2.40 -13.71
N GLU A 146 -3.51 -1.18 -13.82
CA GLU A 146 -2.71 -0.72 -14.95
C GLU A 146 -1.32 -1.38 -15.01
N ALA A 147 -0.91 -2.09 -13.95
CA ALA A 147 0.34 -2.83 -13.98
C ALA A 147 0.25 -4.18 -14.69
N HIS A 148 -0.96 -4.69 -14.98
CA HIS A 148 -1.06 -5.90 -15.79
C HIS A 148 -0.35 -5.72 -17.13
N ALA A 149 0.39 -6.75 -17.55
CA ALA A 149 0.95 -6.77 -18.89
C ALA A 149 -0.19 -6.71 -19.94
N PRO A 150 0.03 -6.09 -21.12
CA PRO A 150 -1.02 -5.91 -22.12
C PRO A 150 -1.74 -7.20 -22.57
N ALA A 151 -1.06 -8.35 -22.51
CA ALA A 151 -1.60 -9.66 -22.87
C ALA A 151 -2.05 -10.50 -21.67
N CYS A 152 -2.13 -9.92 -20.46
CA CYS A 152 -2.53 -10.65 -19.27
C CYS A 152 -4.01 -11.06 -19.33
N ARG A 153 -4.29 -12.35 -19.14
CA ARG A 153 -5.67 -12.88 -19.13
C ARG A 153 -6.57 -12.29 -18.03
N TYR A 154 -5.98 -11.71 -16.99
CA TYR A 154 -6.71 -11.08 -15.89
C TYR A 154 -6.81 -9.57 -16.02
N GLY A 155 -5.91 -8.93 -16.78
CA GLY A 155 -6.02 -7.52 -17.09
C GLY A 155 -7.12 -7.34 -18.13
N ARG A 156 -8.05 -6.41 -17.92
CA ARG A 156 -8.99 -6.05 -18.99
C ARG A 156 -8.20 -5.51 -20.17
N THR A 157 -8.35 -6.16 -21.32
CA THR A 157 -8.13 -5.53 -22.63
C THR A 157 -9.21 -4.45 -22.77
N VAL A 158 -8.78 -3.19 -22.72
CA VAL A 158 -9.63 -2.06 -23.12
C VAL A 158 -9.44 -1.85 -24.61
#